data_AF-A0AA38GBX3-F1
#
_entry.id   AF-A0AA38GBX3-F1
#
_cell.length_a   1.000
_cell.length_b   1.000
_cell.length_c   1.000
_cell.angle_alpha   90.00
_cell.angle_beta   90.00
_cell.angle_gamma   90.00
#
_symmetry.space_group_name_H-M   'P 1'
#
loop_
_entity.id
_entity.type
_entity.pdbx_description
1 polymer ?
#
loop_
_entity_poly.entity_id
_entity_poly.type
_entity_poly.pdbx_seq_one_letter_code
_entity_poly.pdbx_strand_id
1 'polypeptide(L)'
;LEFESLKILAIVSTLEKLKMSAMAKVCVLVGLGIAGLIIVSRRWKKTRRQSREDFGAFLERLYLLPPPQPAPPIARHILTDLTFALQDIFDVEGYVTGFGNPDWLRTHDPATKTAGAVSLVVAQGATCVGKTVMDELAYSITGENKHYGTPTNPAIASRIPGGSSSGSAVAVAAELVDFAL
;
A
#
# COMPACT_ATOMS: atom_id res chain seq x y z
N LEU A 1 -28.42 -64.74 20.11
CA LEU A 1 -28.91 -63.83 19.04
C LEU A 1 -28.86 -62.36 19.48
N GLU A 2 -29.25 -62.01 20.71
CA GLU A 2 -29.17 -60.61 21.22
C GLU A 2 -27.74 -60.05 21.35
N PHE A 3 -26.78 -60.87 21.81
CA PHE A 3 -25.40 -60.42 22.03
C PHE A 3 -24.66 -60.01 20.73
N GLU A 4 -24.96 -60.66 19.62
CA GLU A 4 -24.39 -60.32 18.31
C GLU A 4 -25.04 -59.07 17.72
N SER A 5 -26.33 -58.85 18.00
CA SER A 5 -27.07 -57.65 17.55
C SER A 5 -26.56 -56.36 18.22
N LEU A 6 -26.21 -56.41 19.52
CA LEU A 6 -25.62 -55.27 20.23
C LEU A 6 -24.21 -54.91 19.71
N LYS A 7 -23.39 -55.90 19.37
CA LYS A 7 -22.05 -55.67 18.81
C LYS A 7 -22.13 -54.98 17.46
N ILE A 8 -23.05 -55.43 16.60
CA ILE A 8 -23.27 -54.81 15.28
C ILE A 8 -23.72 -53.36 15.44
N LEU A 9 -24.66 -53.07 16.35
CA LEU A 9 -25.15 -51.70 16.59
C LEU A 9 -24.05 -50.77 17.11
N ALA A 10 -23.17 -51.27 18.00
CA ALA A 10 -22.03 -50.50 18.52
C ALA A 10 -20.99 -50.19 17.42
N ILE A 11 -20.73 -51.14 16.52
CA ILE A 11 -19.84 -50.95 15.37
C ILE A 11 -20.42 -49.91 14.41
N VAL A 12 -21.71 -50.01 14.07
CA VAL A 12 -22.40 -49.05 13.19
C VAL A 12 -22.35 -47.64 13.78
N SER A 13 -22.66 -47.47 15.08
CA SER A 13 -22.57 -46.16 15.76
C SER A 13 -21.14 -45.60 15.78
N THR A 14 -20.13 -46.45 15.95
CA THR A 14 -18.72 -46.03 15.92
C THR A 14 -18.30 -45.60 14.51
N LEU A 15 -18.74 -46.32 13.48
CA LEU A 15 -18.51 -45.98 12.07
C LEU A 15 -19.20 -44.67 11.67
N GLU A 16 -20.41 -44.40 12.17
CA GLU A 16 -21.10 -43.12 11.95
C GLU A 16 -20.38 -41.95 12.60
N LYS A 17 -19.93 -42.11 13.86
CA LYS A 17 -19.14 -41.07 14.57
C LYS A 17 -17.82 -40.78 13.87
N LEU A 18 -17.14 -41.81 13.35
CA LEU A 18 -15.91 -41.66 12.56
C LEU A 18 -16.17 -40.89 11.25
N LYS A 19 -17.23 -41.23 10.51
CA LYS A 19 -17.63 -40.50 9.29
C LYS A 19 -17.96 -39.03 9.58
N MET A 20 -18.67 -38.76 10.67
CA MET A 20 -19.06 -37.40 11.06
C MET A 20 -17.85 -36.55 11.50
N SER A 21 -16.87 -37.15 12.18
CA SER A 21 -15.60 -36.49 12.53
C SER A 21 -14.74 -36.19 11.28
N ALA A 22 -14.68 -37.13 10.33
CA ALA A 22 -13.99 -36.92 9.06
C ALA A 22 -14.65 -35.79 8.25
N MET A 23 -15.98 -35.78 8.17
CA MET A 23 -16.73 -34.72 7.48
C MET A 23 -16.52 -33.36 8.13
N ALA A 24 -16.53 -33.27 9.47
CA ALA A 24 -16.27 -32.02 10.19
C ALA A 24 -14.87 -31.45 9.87
N LYS A 25 -13.84 -32.31 9.82
CA LYS A 25 -12.47 -31.90 9.43
C LYS A 25 -12.41 -31.40 7.98
N VAL A 26 -13.12 -32.06 7.06
CA VAL A 26 -13.22 -31.63 5.66
C VAL A 26 -13.91 -30.27 5.55
N CYS A 27 -15.03 -30.06 6.25
CA CYS A 27 -15.73 -28.78 6.26
C CYS A 27 -14.87 -27.63 6.79
N VAL A 28 -14.05 -27.86 7.83
CA VAL A 28 -13.13 -26.85 8.36
C VAL A 28 -12.04 -26.49 7.34
N LEU A 29 -11.42 -27.48 6.68
CA LEU A 29 -10.41 -27.23 5.66
C LEU A 29 -10.96 -26.46 4.46
N VAL A 30 -12.16 -26.82 4.00
CA VAL A 30 -12.86 -26.10 2.93
C VAL A 30 -13.18 -24.67 3.36
N GLY A 31 -13.69 -24.48 4.59
CA GLY A 31 -13.98 -23.16 5.14
C GLY A 31 -12.76 -22.24 5.22
N LEU A 32 -11.62 -22.77 5.67
CA LEU A 32 -10.35 -22.04 5.72
C LEU A 32 -9.83 -21.70 4.30
N GLY A 33 -9.94 -22.62 3.34
CA GLY A 33 -9.56 -22.38 1.95
C GLY A 33 -10.38 -21.27 1.29
N ILE A 34 -11.70 -21.30 1.47
CA ILE A 34 -12.62 -20.27 0.96
C ILE A 34 -12.33 -18.93 1.63
N ALA A 35 -12.13 -18.90 2.96
CA ALA A 35 -11.78 -17.67 3.69
C ALA A 35 -10.46 -17.07 3.18
N GLY A 36 -9.45 -17.91 2.94
CA GLY A 36 -8.17 -17.49 2.35
C GLY A 36 -8.35 -16.87 0.96
N LEU A 37 -9.11 -17.50 0.07
CA LEU A 37 -9.42 -16.96 -1.26
C LEU A 37 -10.20 -15.64 -1.20
N ILE A 38 -11.14 -15.49 -0.26
CA ILE A 38 -11.87 -14.24 -0.04
C ILE A 38 -10.92 -13.13 0.44
N ILE A 39 -10.02 -13.42 1.39
CA ILE A 39 -9.05 -12.44 1.88
C ILE A 39 -8.11 -11.99 0.75
N VAL A 40 -7.54 -12.94 0.00
CA VAL A 40 -6.65 -12.66 -1.14
C VAL A 40 -7.38 -11.83 -2.21
N SER A 41 -8.60 -12.23 -2.59
CA SER A 41 -9.37 -11.52 -3.61
C SER A 41 -9.78 -10.11 -3.18
N ARG A 42 -10.11 -9.91 -1.90
CA ARG A 42 -10.39 -8.58 -1.32
C ARG A 42 -9.16 -7.70 -1.33
N ARG A 43 -7.99 -8.24 -0.94
CA ARG A 43 -6.72 -7.51 -0.98
C ARG A 43 -6.37 -7.10 -2.41
N TRP A 44 -6.49 -8.02 -3.36
CA TRP A 44 -6.30 -7.76 -4.79
C TRP A 44 -7.24 -6.69 -5.35
N LYS A 45 -8.55 -6.79 -5.06
CA LYS A 45 -9.52 -5.78 -5.50
C LYS A 45 -9.22 -4.41 -4.90
N LYS A 46 -8.79 -4.34 -3.62
CA LYS A 46 -8.40 -3.08 -2.97
C LYS A 46 -7.19 -2.46 -3.66
N THR A 47 -6.11 -3.22 -3.87
CA THR A 47 -4.89 -2.72 -4.54
C THR A 47 -5.19 -2.28 -5.98
N ARG A 48 -5.95 -3.08 -6.76
CA ARG A 48 -6.35 -2.70 -8.13
C ARG A 48 -7.26 -1.49 -8.19
N ARG A 49 -8.15 -1.33 -7.21
CA ARG A 49 -9.04 -0.18 -7.14
C ARG A 49 -8.26 1.08 -6.77
N GLN A 50 -7.37 0.98 -5.79
CA GLN A 50 -6.51 2.08 -5.39
C GLN A 50 -5.62 2.54 -6.56
N SER A 51 -4.99 1.62 -7.30
CA SER A 51 -4.19 1.98 -8.49
C SER A 51 -5.02 2.58 -9.64
N ARG A 52 -6.34 2.36 -9.66
CA ARG A 52 -7.25 3.02 -10.61
C ARG A 52 -7.68 4.40 -10.14
N GLU A 53 -7.82 4.59 -8.83
CA GLU A 53 -8.21 5.86 -8.23
C GLU A 53 -7.03 6.86 -8.19
N ASP A 54 -5.78 6.38 -8.12
CA ASP A 54 -4.59 7.23 -8.06
C ASP A 54 -3.61 7.07 -9.23
N PHE A 55 -4.06 6.45 -10.33
CA PHE A 55 -3.25 6.18 -11.52
C PHE A 55 -1.98 5.33 -11.23
N GLY A 56 -1.87 4.70 -10.06
CA GLY A 56 -0.68 3.99 -9.62
C GLY A 56 0.45 4.93 -9.21
N ALA A 57 0.15 6.21 -8.91
CA ALA A 57 1.15 7.21 -8.59
C ALA A 57 1.85 6.96 -7.24
N PHE A 58 1.17 6.32 -6.28
CA PHE A 58 1.63 6.20 -4.90
C PHE A 58 2.01 4.78 -4.51
N LEU A 59 3.14 4.65 -3.80
CA LEU A 59 3.56 3.42 -3.13
C LEU A 59 2.80 3.22 -1.82
N GLU A 60 2.73 4.28 -1.03
CA GLU A 60 2.04 4.30 0.25
C GLU A 60 1.45 5.67 0.55
N ARG A 61 0.40 5.68 1.38
CA ARG A 61 -0.15 6.91 1.94
C ARG A 61 0.57 7.19 3.26
N LEU A 62 1.14 8.39 3.35
CA LEU A 62 1.92 8.90 4.46
C LEU A 62 1.45 10.33 4.69
N TYR A 63 1.02 10.65 5.90
CA TYR A 63 0.53 11.98 6.23
C TYR A 63 1.52 12.71 7.13
N LEU A 64 2.19 13.73 6.56
CA LEU A 64 2.98 14.68 7.35
C LEU A 64 2.15 15.94 7.52
N LEU A 65 1.66 16.14 8.73
CA LEU A 65 0.82 17.27 9.07
C LEU A 65 1.69 18.51 9.36
N PRO A 66 1.29 19.69 8.85
CA PRO A 66 1.96 20.94 9.18
C PRO A 66 1.77 21.31 10.65
N PRO A 67 2.61 22.19 11.21
CA PRO A 67 2.35 22.78 12.50
C PRO A 67 1.03 23.59 12.48
N PRO A 68 0.42 23.83 13.66
CA PRO A 68 -0.73 24.72 13.76
C PRO A 68 -0.43 26.10 13.19
N GLN A 69 -1.45 26.73 12.60
CA GLN A 69 -1.30 28.09 12.08
C GLN A 69 -0.93 29.07 13.22
N PRO A 70 -0.05 30.06 12.98
CA PRO A 70 0.32 31.05 13.98
C PRO A 70 -0.90 31.89 14.34
N ALA A 71 -0.99 32.28 15.62
CA ALA A 71 -2.00 33.22 16.05
C ALA A 71 -1.72 34.62 15.46
N PRO A 72 -2.76 35.41 15.14
CA PRO A 72 -2.58 36.82 14.78
C PRO A 72 -1.76 37.58 15.84
N PRO A 73 -0.88 38.52 15.46
CA PRO A 73 -0.73 39.13 14.13
C PRO A 73 0.31 38.44 13.22
N ILE A 74 0.85 37.28 13.59
CA ILE A 74 1.87 36.58 12.80
C ILE A 74 1.28 36.14 11.46
N ALA A 75 2.03 36.33 10.37
CA ALA A 75 1.59 35.92 9.04
C ALA A 75 1.34 34.40 8.98
N ARG A 76 0.33 34.01 8.19
CA ARG A 76 0.04 32.59 7.91
C ARG A 76 1.21 31.95 7.17
N HIS A 77 1.33 30.64 7.29
CA HIS A 77 2.29 29.91 6.48
C HIS A 77 1.88 29.95 5.00
N ILE A 78 2.85 30.05 4.10
CA ILE A 78 2.59 30.36 2.69
C ILE A 78 2.02 29.18 1.87
N LEU A 79 2.14 27.95 2.38
CA LEU A 79 1.62 26.73 1.74
C LEU A 79 0.43 26.13 2.49
N THR A 80 -0.23 26.93 3.34
CA THR A 80 -1.41 26.47 4.08
C THR A 80 -2.49 25.95 3.11
N ASP A 81 -3.14 24.86 3.49
CA ASP A 81 -4.19 24.17 2.72
C ASP A 81 -3.72 23.50 1.43
N LEU A 82 -2.41 23.56 1.12
CA LEU A 82 -1.83 22.81 0.00
C LEU A 82 -1.40 21.40 0.43
N THR A 83 -1.51 20.48 -0.51
CA THR A 83 -1.11 19.08 -0.40
C THR A 83 0.05 18.77 -1.33
N PHE A 84 0.92 17.86 -0.89
CA PHE A 84 2.03 17.42 -1.73
C PHE A 84 2.36 15.94 -1.56
N ALA A 85 3.06 15.40 -2.55
CA ALA A 85 3.59 14.05 -2.54
C ALA A 85 5.12 14.05 -2.54
N LEU A 86 5.71 12.97 -2.03
CA LEU A 86 7.16 12.79 -1.97
C LEU A 86 7.59 11.67 -2.90
N GLN A 87 8.52 11.93 -3.82
CA GLN A 87 9.28 10.86 -4.44
C GLN A 87 9.92 9.98 -3.35
N ASP A 88 9.94 8.66 -3.54
CA ASP A 88 10.49 7.69 -2.58
C ASP A 88 12.04 7.68 -2.51
N ILE A 89 12.62 8.87 -2.60
CA ILE A 89 14.03 9.18 -2.37
C ILE A 89 14.20 10.15 -1.20
N PHE A 90 13.12 10.81 -0.76
CA PHE A 90 13.15 11.73 0.37
C PHE A 90 12.98 10.99 1.70
N ASP A 91 13.93 11.23 2.59
CA ASP A 91 13.89 10.76 3.97
C ASP A 91 12.79 11.44 4.78
N VAL A 92 12.14 10.65 5.60
CA VAL A 92 11.18 11.07 6.63
C VAL A 92 11.56 10.37 7.91
N GLU A 93 11.74 11.13 8.99
CA GLU A 93 12.16 10.59 10.28
C GLU A 93 11.26 9.43 10.74
N GLY A 94 11.88 8.30 11.08
CA GLY A 94 11.18 7.10 11.52
C GLY A 94 10.64 6.21 10.40
N TYR A 95 10.82 6.58 9.12
CA TYR A 95 10.45 5.78 7.96
C TYR A 95 11.69 5.32 7.20
N VAL A 96 11.63 4.13 6.60
CA VAL A 96 12.66 3.66 5.67
C VAL A 96 12.36 4.22 4.29
N THR A 97 13.33 4.90 3.67
CA THR A 97 13.23 5.36 2.28
C THR A 97 13.50 4.20 1.34
N GLY A 98 12.57 3.91 0.42
CA GLY A 98 12.62 2.69 -0.38
C GLY A 98 13.44 2.78 -1.66
N PHE A 99 13.72 4.00 -2.17
CA PHE A 99 14.42 4.22 -3.45
C PHE A 99 13.79 3.46 -4.63
N GLY A 100 12.48 3.19 -4.57
CA GLY A 100 11.82 2.36 -5.58
C GLY A 100 12.40 0.95 -5.69
N ASN A 101 13.05 0.41 -4.64
CA ASN A 101 13.59 -0.95 -4.61
C ASN A 101 13.20 -1.69 -3.29
N PRO A 102 12.54 -2.86 -3.37
CA PRO A 102 12.09 -3.59 -2.18
C PRO A 102 13.22 -4.21 -1.35
N ASP A 103 14.37 -4.53 -1.96
CA ASP A 103 15.54 -5.01 -1.22
C ASP A 103 16.23 -3.88 -0.48
N TRP A 104 16.33 -2.69 -1.08
CA TRP A 104 16.81 -1.49 -0.41
C TRP A 104 15.95 -1.19 0.82
N LEU A 105 14.63 -1.17 0.64
CA LEU A 105 13.67 -0.96 1.73
C LEU A 105 13.81 -1.99 2.86
N ARG A 106 14.20 -3.23 2.53
CA ARG A 106 14.34 -4.33 3.50
C ARG A 106 15.66 -4.29 4.27
N THR A 107 16.72 -3.74 3.68
CA THR A 107 18.08 -3.81 4.24
C THR A 107 18.55 -2.53 4.91
N HIS A 108 17.79 -1.43 4.80
CA HIS A 108 18.15 -0.14 5.39
C HIS A 108 17.31 0.18 6.63
N ASP A 109 17.94 0.87 7.57
CA ASP A 109 17.29 1.35 8.77
C ASP A 109 16.40 2.58 8.47
N PRO A 110 15.39 2.85 9.32
CA PRO A 110 14.61 4.08 9.22
C PRO A 110 15.49 5.32 9.31
N ALA A 111 15.13 6.36 8.56
CA ALA A 111 15.85 7.62 8.56
C ALA A 111 15.80 8.26 9.96
N THR A 112 16.94 8.77 10.41
CA THR A 112 17.06 9.46 11.71
C THR A 112 16.63 10.93 11.64
N LYS A 113 16.42 11.46 10.43
CA LYS A 113 16.00 12.85 10.18
C LYS A 113 15.15 12.91 8.92
N THR A 114 14.18 13.82 8.92
CA THR A 114 13.44 14.20 7.71
C THR A 114 14.33 15.06 6.82
N ALA A 115 14.27 14.83 5.51
CA ALA A 115 15.01 15.62 4.52
C ALA A 115 14.69 17.12 4.66
N GLY A 116 15.69 17.98 4.44
CA GLY A 116 15.56 19.43 4.66
C GLY A 116 14.45 20.06 3.82
N ALA A 117 14.35 19.70 2.54
CA ALA A 117 13.30 20.19 1.64
C ALA A 117 11.89 19.83 2.15
N VAL A 118 11.70 18.58 2.59
CA VAL A 118 10.43 18.11 3.16
C VAL A 118 10.09 18.88 4.43
N SER A 119 11.08 19.04 5.32
CA SER A 119 10.91 19.77 6.58
C SER A 119 10.51 21.23 6.33
N LEU A 120 11.12 21.90 5.35
CA LEU A 120 10.80 23.27 4.97
C LEU A 120 9.36 23.40 4.45
N VAL A 121 8.95 22.50 3.56
CA VAL A 121 7.60 22.51 2.98
C VAL A 121 6.53 22.29 4.05
N VAL A 122 6.70 21.28 4.91
CA VAL A 122 5.77 21.01 6.02
C VAL A 122 5.74 22.18 7.01
N ALA A 123 6.90 22.75 7.36
CA ALA A 123 6.98 23.93 8.22
C ALA A 123 6.35 25.18 7.60
N GLN A 124 6.10 25.21 6.29
CA GLN A 124 5.36 26.26 5.60
C GLN A 124 3.87 25.91 5.38
N GLY A 125 3.33 24.93 6.09
CA GLY A 125 1.89 24.72 6.16
C GLY A 125 1.31 23.69 5.19
N ALA A 126 2.14 23.08 4.34
CA ALA A 126 1.68 22.05 3.41
C ALA A 126 1.55 20.69 4.09
N THR A 127 0.60 19.88 3.62
CA THR A 127 0.35 18.52 4.11
C THR A 127 0.90 17.50 3.11
N CYS A 128 1.82 16.62 3.54
CA CYS A 128 2.22 15.48 2.71
C CYS A 128 1.12 14.43 2.75
N VAL A 129 0.81 13.78 1.62
CA VAL A 129 -0.24 12.75 1.53
C VAL A 129 0.27 11.37 1.08
N GLY A 130 1.55 11.24 0.71
CA GLY A 130 2.12 9.95 0.37
C GLY A 130 3.49 9.97 -0.28
N LYS A 131 4.05 8.76 -0.42
CA LYS A 131 5.25 8.50 -1.19
C LYS A 131 4.89 7.97 -2.57
N THR A 132 5.55 8.48 -3.61
CA THR A 132 5.26 8.19 -5.01
C THR A 132 6.20 7.17 -5.61
N VAL A 133 5.69 6.45 -6.61
CA VAL A 133 6.48 5.53 -7.43
C VAL A 133 7.58 6.31 -8.13
N MET A 134 8.75 5.69 -8.24
CA MET A 134 9.87 6.19 -9.02
C MET A 134 10.58 5.07 -9.74
N ASP A 135 11.41 5.42 -10.72
CA ASP A 135 12.37 4.48 -11.27
C ASP A 135 13.32 3.98 -10.18
N GLU A 136 13.62 2.69 -10.23
CA GLU A 136 14.46 2.00 -9.25
C GLU A 136 15.82 2.72 -9.10
N LEU A 137 16.17 3.11 -7.87
CA LEU A 137 17.38 3.86 -7.54
C LEU A 137 17.55 5.17 -8.33
N ALA A 138 16.47 5.73 -8.87
CA ALA A 138 16.48 6.86 -9.80
C ALA A 138 17.28 6.62 -11.10
N TYR A 139 17.52 5.35 -11.46
CA TYR A 139 18.39 4.97 -12.57
C TYR A 139 17.64 4.66 -13.87
N SER A 140 16.69 5.52 -14.23
CA SER A 140 15.98 5.53 -15.52
C SER A 140 15.30 6.88 -15.73
N ILE A 141 14.70 7.06 -16.90
CA ILE A 141 13.91 8.23 -17.32
C ILE A 141 12.53 7.84 -17.88
N THR A 142 12.17 6.56 -17.83
CA THR A 142 10.93 6.08 -18.45
C THR A 142 9.75 6.08 -17.48
N GLY A 143 10.01 6.01 -16.17
CA GLY A 143 8.97 5.89 -15.15
C GLY A 143 8.43 4.46 -14.98
N GLU A 144 9.19 3.48 -15.44
CA GLU A 144 8.87 2.06 -15.36
C GLU A 144 9.66 1.41 -14.23
N ASN A 145 8.96 0.97 -13.18
CA ASN A 145 9.55 0.24 -12.08
C ASN A 145 9.13 -1.23 -12.13
N LYS A 146 10.08 -2.16 -12.21
CA LYS A 146 9.80 -3.61 -12.27
C LYS A 146 9.05 -4.13 -11.03
N HIS A 147 9.28 -3.52 -9.87
CA HIS A 147 8.73 -3.97 -8.58
C HIS A 147 7.37 -3.36 -8.30
N TYR A 148 7.19 -2.08 -8.63
CA TYR A 148 6.01 -1.31 -8.27
C TYR A 148 5.09 -0.97 -9.45
N GLY A 149 5.53 -1.27 -10.68
CA GLY A 149 4.81 -0.97 -11.91
C GLY A 149 5.08 0.43 -12.44
N THR A 150 4.27 0.83 -13.41
CA THR A 150 4.37 2.11 -14.11
C THR A 150 3.11 2.92 -13.84
N PRO A 151 3.20 4.14 -13.28
CA PRO A 151 2.06 5.03 -13.16
C PRO A 151 1.44 5.31 -14.54
N THR A 152 0.12 5.34 -14.61
CA THR A 152 -0.59 5.62 -15.86
C THR A 152 -0.54 7.11 -16.17
N ASN A 153 0.00 7.47 -17.33
CA ASN A 153 0.02 8.86 -17.78
C ASN A 153 -1.43 9.39 -17.95
N PRO A 154 -1.86 10.40 -17.19
CA PRO A 154 -3.25 10.86 -17.20
C PRO A 154 -3.63 11.59 -18.50
N ALA A 155 -2.65 12.17 -19.21
CA ALA A 155 -2.89 12.82 -20.49
C ALA A 155 -3.07 11.80 -21.63
N ILE A 156 -2.24 10.75 -21.66
CA ILE A 156 -2.28 9.71 -22.70
C ILE A 156 -1.90 8.36 -22.08
N ALA A 157 -2.88 7.55 -21.70
CA ALA A 157 -2.69 6.29 -20.97
C ALA A 157 -1.81 5.25 -21.69
N SER A 158 -1.66 5.34 -23.01
CA SER A 158 -0.81 4.44 -23.81
C SER A 158 0.66 4.87 -23.88
N ARG A 159 1.05 5.97 -23.22
CA ARG A 159 2.42 6.47 -23.17
C ARG A 159 2.95 6.37 -21.75
N ILE A 160 4.27 6.20 -21.65
CA ILE A 160 4.95 6.28 -20.36
C ILE A 160 4.81 7.68 -19.74
N PRO A 161 4.79 7.79 -18.41
CA PRO A 161 4.75 9.08 -17.71
C PRO A 161 6.11 9.80 -17.72
N GLY A 162 7.20 9.11 -18.05
CA GLY A 162 8.57 9.60 -17.87
C GLY A 162 9.05 9.37 -16.43
N GLY A 163 10.34 9.60 -16.18
CA GLY A 163 11.00 9.31 -14.91
C GLY A 163 12.25 10.17 -14.65
N SER A 164 12.93 9.98 -13.53
CA SER A 164 12.65 8.95 -12.51
C SER A 164 11.45 9.24 -11.62
N SER A 165 10.99 10.49 -11.56
CA SER A 165 9.91 10.98 -10.68
C SER A 165 8.50 10.70 -11.21
N SER A 166 8.25 9.49 -11.72
CA SER A 166 7.04 9.16 -12.48
C SER A 166 5.76 9.32 -11.69
N GLY A 167 5.72 8.81 -10.46
CA GLY A 167 4.55 8.93 -9.59
C GLY A 167 4.31 10.37 -9.15
N SER A 168 5.36 11.16 -8.91
CA SER A 168 5.23 12.60 -8.59
C SER A 168 4.59 13.36 -9.76
N ALA A 169 5.08 13.14 -10.98
CA ALA A 169 4.52 13.78 -12.17
C ALA A 169 3.06 13.39 -12.42
N VAL A 170 2.73 12.10 -12.28
CA VAL A 170 1.36 11.61 -12.43
C VAL A 170 0.44 12.14 -11.32
N ALA A 171 0.90 12.20 -10.07
CA ALA A 171 0.08 12.70 -8.97
C ALA A 171 -0.35 14.16 -9.18
N VAL A 172 0.57 15.01 -9.65
CA VAL A 172 0.25 16.42 -9.98
C VAL A 172 -0.61 16.50 -11.23
N ALA A 173 -0.25 15.80 -12.31
CA ALA A 173 -0.99 15.85 -13.58
C ALA A 173 -2.41 15.27 -13.49
N ALA A 174 -2.67 14.40 -12.51
CA ALA A 174 -3.98 13.85 -12.22
C ALA A 174 -4.72 14.60 -11.10
N GLU A 175 -4.21 15.76 -10.66
CA GLU A 175 -4.82 16.62 -9.63
C GLU A 175 -5.05 15.88 -8.28
N LEU A 176 -4.18 14.92 -7.96
CA LEU A 176 -4.23 14.19 -6.69
C LEU A 176 -3.56 14.96 -5.55
N VAL A 177 -2.65 15.88 -5.89
CA VAL A 177 -1.93 16.80 -5.02
C VAL A 177 -1.66 18.11 -5.75
N ASP A 178 -1.42 19.20 -5.01
CA ASP A 178 -1.12 20.51 -5.58
C ASP A 178 0.30 20.59 -6.18
N PHE A 179 1.27 19.91 -5.55
CA PHE A 179 2.65 19.81 -6.03
C PHE A 179 3.32 18.52 -5.53
N ALA A 180 4.54 18.25 -5.99
CA ALA A 180 5.32 17.11 -5.52
C ALA A 180 6.81 17.45 -5.45
N LEU A 181 7.54 16.70 -4.62
CA LEU A 181 9.00 16.70 -4.55
C LEU A 181 9.55 15.45 -5.23
#